data_AF-A0A4S8LFU3-F1
#
_entry.id   AF-A0A4S8LFU3-F1
#
_cell.length_a   1.000
_cell.length_b   1.000
_cell.length_c   1.000
_cell.angle_alpha   90.00
_cell.angle_beta   90.00
_cell.angle_gamma   90.00
#
_symmetry.space_group_name_H-M   'P 1'
#
loop_
_entity.id
_entity.type
_entity.pdbx_description
1 polymer ?
#
loop_
_entity_poly.entity_id
_entity_poly.type
_entity_poly.pdbx_seq_one_letter_code
_entity_poly.pdbx_strand_id
1 'polypeptide(L)'
;MIFRSAVLVRAMDITIPEQITTGWNTIFLVASGVSFLWVLQNSLTKFLSLQRAFQVIKGVPGGELLWFHPFRSAAPVLAPYFPSKGRIGNYYSDYKVYAKYGSTILGSVKFWGGVPTFWVSDPDALKTISNNRNIFRRDLEGVVRSCQCIWP
;
A
#
# COMPACT_ATOMS: atom_id res chain seq x y z
N MET A 1 -2.46 77.61 34.48
CA MET A 1 -1.67 76.54 35.12
C MET A 1 -1.89 75.27 34.33
N ILE A 2 -0.90 74.83 33.54
CA ILE A 2 -0.99 73.64 32.68
C ILE A 2 0.02 72.63 33.23
N PHE A 3 -0.47 71.55 33.83
CA PHE A 3 0.37 70.43 34.25
C PHE A 3 0.59 69.50 33.03
N ARG A 4 1.80 69.53 32.46
CA ARG A 4 2.26 68.54 31.49
C ARG A 4 2.94 67.40 32.24
N SER A 5 2.26 66.26 32.35
CA SER A 5 2.85 65.01 32.84
C SER A 5 3.62 64.33 31.71
N ALA A 6 4.95 64.31 31.78
CA ALA A 6 5.80 63.52 30.92
C ALA A 6 5.88 62.09 31.48
N VAL A 7 5.28 61.13 30.77
CA VAL A 7 5.38 59.70 31.10
C VAL A 7 6.63 59.15 30.41
N LEU A 8 7.67 58.92 31.20
CA LEU A 8 8.92 58.28 30.78
C LEU A 8 8.68 56.76 30.68
N VAL A 9 8.32 56.27 29.49
CA VAL A 9 8.24 54.84 29.21
C VAL A 9 9.67 54.30 29.05
N ARG A 10 10.22 53.68 30.10
CA ARG A 10 11.45 52.87 29.97
C ARG A 10 11.12 51.66 29.11
N ALA A 11 11.76 51.56 27.95
CA ALA A 11 11.81 50.31 27.19
C ALA A 11 12.42 49.22 28.09
N MET A 12 11.63 48.19 28.37
CA MET A 12 12.06 47.01 29.09
C MET A 12 12.69 46.09 28.04
N ASP A 13 14.02 46.02 28.02
CA ASP A 13 14.75 45.05 27.19
C ASP A 13 14.41 43.63 27.66
N ILE A 14 13.54 42.96 26.91
CA ILE A 14 13.23 41.54 27.10
C ILE A 14 14.39 40.75 26.48
N THR A 15 15.41 40.46 27.29
CA THR A 15 16.45 39.49 26.95
C THR A 15 15.84 38.08 27.01
N ILE A 16 15.51 37.54 25.83
CA ILE A 16 15.04 36.15 25.68
C ILE A 16 16.19 35.22 26.08
N PRO A 17 16.02 34.32 27.06
CA PRO A 17 17.09 33.46 27.55
C PRO A 17 17.50 32.44 26.48
N GLU A 18 18.78 32.46 26.13
CA GLU A 18 19.46 31.59 25.16
C GLU A 18 19.36 30.08 25.50
N GLN A 19 18.94 29.75 26.72
CA GLN A 19 18.70 28.37 27.19
C GLN A 19 17.50 27.68 26.51
N ILE A 20 16.57 28.43 25.91
CA ILE A 20 15.37 27.83 25.29
C ILE A 20 15.74 27.19 23.94
N THR A 21 16.70 27.73 23.18
CA THR A 21 16.99 27.30 21.81
C THR A 21 17.71 25.96 21.70
N THR A 22 18.52 25.59 22.71
CA THR A 22 19.26 24.31 22.72
C THR A 22 18.37 23.10 22.98
N GLY A 23 17.31 23.25 23.78
CA GLY A 23 16.34 22.19 24.08
C GLY A 23 15.52 21.76 22.86
N TRP A 24 15.22 22.68 21.94
CA TRP A 24 14.46 22.35 20.72
C TRP A 24 15.28 21.51 19.74
N ASN A 25 16.58 21.80 19.58
CA ASN A 25 17.44 21.08 18.63
C ASN A 25 17.59 19.59 18.97
N THR A 26 17.71 19.25 20.26
CA THR A 26 17.82 17.85 20.69
C THR A 26 16.51 17.10 20.46
N ILE A 27 15.36 17.73 20.71
CA ILE A 27 14.03 17.15 20.44
C ILE A 27 13.85 16.86 18.95
N PHE A 28 14.22 17.80 18.07
CA PHE A 28 14.12 17.60 16.62
C PHE A 28 15.04 16.48 16.11
N LEU A 29 16.25 16.36 16.65
CA LEU A 29 17.18 15.27 16.30
C LEU A 29 16.64 13.90 16.73
N VAL A 30 16.10 13.79 17.94
CA VAL A 30 15.50 12.54 18.41
C VAL A 30 14.24 12.18 17.59
N ALA A 31 13.37 13.15 17.33
CA ALA A 31 12.15 12.93 16.54
C ALA A 31 12.45 12.49 15.10
N SER A 32 13.44 13.12 14.45
CA SER A 32 13.86 12.72 13.10
C SER A 32 14.51 11.34 13.07
N GLY A 33 15.33 11.00 14.08
CA GLY A 33 15.91 9.66 14.23
C GLY A 33 14.86 8.56 14.40
N VAL A 34 13.86 8.77 15.27
CA VAL A 34 12.77 7.80 15.47
C VAL A 34 11.92 7.65 14.20
N SER A 35 11.62 8.76 13.53
CA SER A 35 10.86 8.74 12.28
C SER A 35 11.60 7.96 11.18
N PHE A 36 12.91 8.17 11.05
CA PHE A 36 13.74 7.46 10.08
C PHE A 36 13.76 5.95 10.35
N LEU A 37 13.96 5.54 11.61
CA LEU A 37 13.95 4.12 11.99
C LEU A 37 12.60 3.46 11.69
N TRP A 38 11.49 4.16 11.96
CA TRP A 38 10.15 3.67 11.68
C TRP A 38 9.91 3.47 10.17
N VAL A 39 10.31 4.44 9.34
CA VAL A 39 10.21 4.34 7.88
C VAL A 39 11.06 3.19 7.36
N LEU A 40 12.28 3.04 7.87
CA LEU A 40 13.19 1.97 7.47
C LEU A 40 12.62 0.59 7.81
N GLN A 41 12.10 0.41 9.03
CA GLN A 41 11.49 -0.85 9.48
C GLN A 41 10.26 -1.21 8.65
N ASN A 42 9.39 -0.24 8.36
CA ASN A 42 8.22 -0.46 7.50
C ASN A 42 8.64 -0.81 6.07
N SER A 43 9.66 -0.16 5.53
CA SER A 43 10.16 -0.44 4.18
C SER A 43 10.74 -1.85 4.08
N LEU A 44 11.54 -2.27 5.07
CA LEU A 44 12.16 -3.60 5.10
C LEU A 44 11.12 -4.71 5.23
N THR A 45 10.15 -4.57 6.14
CA THR A 45 9.08 -5.56 6.32
C THR A 45 8.24 -5.71 5.06
N LYS A 46 7.92 -4.60 4.39
CA LYS A 46 7.22 -4.61 3.10
C LYS A 46 8.04 -5.27 2.00
N PHE A 47 9.32 -4.94 1.90
CA PHE A 47 10.21 -5.53 0.90
C PHE A 47 10.33 -7.05 1.06
N LEU A 48 10.50 -7.53 2.30
CA LEU A 48 10.53 -8.97 2.60
C LEU A 48 9.21 -9.66 2.29
N SER A 49 8.07 -9.05 2.64
CA SER A 49 6.75 -9.59 2.29
C SER A 49 6.55 -9.71 0.78
N LEU A 50 7.00 -8.70 0.03
CA LEU A 50 6.94 -8.67 -1.43
C LEU A 50 7.81 -9.78 -2.04
N GLN A 51 9.05 -9.95 -1.56
CA GLN A 51 9.93 -11.02 -2.02
C GLN A 51 9.33 -12.41 -1.79
N ARG A 52 8.75 -12.65 -0.61
CA ARG A 52 8.07 -13.92 -0.30
C ARG A 52 6.86 -14.13 -1.21
N ALA A 53 6.06 -13.09 -1.45
CA ALA A 53 4.92 -13.18 -2.35
C ALA A 53 5.34 -13.52 -3.79
N PHE A 54 6.42 -12.91 -4.29
CA PHE A 54 6.98 -13.25 -5.60
C PHE A 54 7.52 -14.67 -5.67
N GLN A 55 8.15 -15.18 -4.61
CA GLN A 55 8.60 -16.57 -4.55
C GLN A 55 7.44 -17.56 -4.65
N VAL A 56 6.32 -17.28 -3.98
CA VAL A 56 5.11 -18.11 -4.04
C VAL A 56 4.49 -18.10 -5.45
N ILE A 57 4.52 -16.95 -6.13
CA ILE A 57 3.89 -16.80 -7.45
C ILE A 57 4.79 -17.27 -8.60
N LYS A 58 6.08 -17.52 -8.37
CA LYS A 58 7.04 -17.92 -9.41
C LYS A 58 6.61 -19.16 -10.22
N GLY A 59 5.75 -20.03 -9.67
CA GLY A 59 5.21 -21.20 -10.36
C GLY A 59 3.84 -21.01 -11.04
N VAL A 60 3.21 -19.84 -10.91
CA VAL A 60 1.87 -19.57 -11.43
C VAL A 60 1.94 -18.55 -12.58
N PRO A 61 1.24 -18.79 -13.70
CA PRO A 61 1.20 -17.84 -14.80
C PRO A 61 0.61 -16.50 -14.35
N GLY A 62 1.13 -15.41 -14.95
CA GLY A 62 0.61 -14.08 -14.73
C GLY A 62 1.19 -13.28 -13.57
N GLY A 63 2.35 -13.68 -13.02
CA GLY A 63 3.06 -13.10 -11.86
C GLY A 63 3.46 -11.62 -11.92
N GLU A 64 2.52 -10.77 -12.30
CA GLU A 64 2.64 -9.35 -12.49
C GLU A 64 2.35 -8.61 -11.18
N LEU A 65 3.00 -7.45 -11.06
CA LEU A 65 2.80 -6.54 -9.95
C LEU A 65 1.54 -5.69 -10.19
N LEU A 66 0.50 -5.90 -9.39
CA LEU A 66 -0.71 -5.10 -9.39
C LEU A 66 -0.55 -3.90 -8.48
N TRP A 67 -0.54 -2.71 -9.08
CA TRP A 67 -0.54 -1.44 -8.35
C TRP A 67 -1.90 -1.12 -7.75
N PHE A 68 -2.98 -1.41 -8.49
CA PHE A 68 -4.35 -1.16 -8.09
C PHE A 68 -5.17 -2.44 -8.12
N HIS A 69 -6.20 -2.50 -7.28
CA HIS A 69 -7.14 -3.60 -7.32
C HIS A 69 -7.99 -3.47 -8.59
N PRO A 70 -8.00 -4.48 -9.48
CA PRO A 70 -8.75 -4.38 -10.73
C PRO A 70 -10.27 -4.30 -10.53
N PHE A 71 -10.79 -4.64 -9.36
CA PHE A 71 -12.24 -4.62 -9.13
C PHE A 71 -12.71 -3.45 -8.25
N ARG A 72 -11.83 -2.48 -7.95
CA ARG A 72 -12.21 -1.28 -7.18
C ARG A 72 -12.67 -0.14 -8.08
N SER A 73 -13.36 0.84 -7.50
CA SER A 73 -13.90 2.03 -8.18
C SER A 73 -12.89 2.83 -9.01
N ALA A 74 -11.59 2.70 -8.75
CA ALA A 74 -10.54 3.31 -9.58
C ALA A 74 -10.27 2.55 -10.90
N ALA A 75 -10.70 1.30 -11.00
CA ALA A 75 -10.43 0.44 -12.15
C ALA A 75 -11.03 0.94 -13.47
N PRO A 76 -12.29 1.41 -13.55
CA PRO A 76 -12.85 1.91 -14.80
C PRO A 76 -12.15 3.18 -15.30
N VAL A 77 -11.69 4.02 -14.36
CA VAL A 77 -10.99 5.28 -14.65
C VAL A 77 -9.58 4.99 -15.16
N LEU A 78 -8.91 4.02 -14.55
CA LEU A 78 -7.54 3.65 -14.92
C LEU A 78 -7.50 2.66 -16.08
N ALA A 79 -8.61 2.01 -16.43
CA ALA A 79 -8.72 1.00 -17.48
C ALA A 79 -8.07 1.36 -18.83
N PRO A 80 -8.17 2.61 -19.32
CA PRO A 80 -7.54 2.98 -20.59
C PRO A 80 -6.00 3.06 -20.52
N TYR A 81 -5.46 3.33 -19.33
CA TYR A 81 -4.03 3.59 -19.12
C TYR A 81 -3.30 2.39 -18.49
N PHE A 82 -4.03 1.59 -17.72
CA PHE A 82 -3.49 0.50 -16.94
C PHE A 82 -4.56 -0.58 -16.67
N PRO A 83 -4.24 -1.88 -16.78
CA PRO A 83 -2.97 -2.46 -17.22
C PRO A 83 -2.94 -2.64 -18.76
N SER A 84 -1.73 -2.64 -19.32
CA SER A 84 -1.50 -2.75 -20.77
C SER A 84 -2.00 -4.06 -21.39
N LYS A 85 -2.26 -4.06 -22.71
CA LYS A 85 -2.76 -5.25 -23.42
C LYS A 85 -1.89 -6.49 -23.13
N GLY A 86 -2.54 -7.56 -22.68
CA GLY A 86 -1.89 -8.85 -22.37
C GLY A 86 -1.55 -9.07 -20.90
N ARG A 87 -1.84 -8.10 -20.04
CA ARG A 87 -1.66 -8.17 -18.58
C ARG A 87 -2.93 -8.60 -17.85
N ILE A 88 -2.77 -9.12 -16.64
CA ILE A 88 -3.90 -9.46 -15.77
C ILE A 88 -4.62 -8.19 -15.33
N GLY A 89 -5.95 -8.18 -15.50
CA GLY A 89 -6.78 -7.03 -15.19
C GLY A 89 -6.97 -6.06 -16.36
N ASN A 90 -6.59 -6.42 -17.60
CA ASN A 90 -7.07 -5.70 -18.77
C ASN A 90 -8.60 -5.87 -18.84
N TYR A 91 -9.33 -4.85 -18.41
CA TYR A 91 -10.77 -4.88 -18.13
C TYR A 91 -11.65 -5.28 -19.31
N TYR A 92 -11.09 -5.25 -20.53
CA TYR A 92 -11.77 -5.61 -21.77
C TYR A 92 -11.23 -6.89 -22.40
N SER A 93 -10.32 -7.62 -21.76
CA SER A 93 -9.85 -8.89 -22.30
C SER A 93 -10.84 -10.00 -21.96
N ASP A 94 -11.41 -10.64 -22.97
CA ASP A 94 -12.04 -11.96 -22.84
C ASP A 94 -11.10 -12.91 -22.07
N TYR A 95 -11.65 -13.98 -21.48
CA TYR A 95 -10.90 -15.06 -20.81
C TYR A 95 -9.78 -15.71 -21.66
N LYS A 96 -9.56 -15.24 -22.89
CA LYS A 96 -8.40 -15.48 -23.76
C LYS A 96 -7.06 -15.36 -23.04
N VAL A 97 -6.93 -14.55 -21.99
CA VAL A 97 -5.69 -14.50 -21.18
C VAL A 97 -5.45 -15.86 -20.50
N TYR A 98 -6.47 -16.46 -19.89
CA TYR A 98 -6.37 -17.82 -19.32
C TYR A 98 -6.07 -18.85 -20.40
N ALA A 99 -6.70 -18.73 -21.58
CA ALA A 99 -6.45 -19.62 -22.72
C ALA A 99 -5.01 -19.53 -23.25
N LYS A 100 -4.40 -18.33 -23.25
CA LYS A 100 -3.00 -18.12 -23.63
C LYS A 100 -2.03 -18.89 -22.73
N TYR A 101 -2.32 -18.95 -21.44
CA TYR A 101 -1.50 -19.66 -20.47
C TYR A 101 -1.89 -21.14 -20.31
N GLY A 102 -2.98 -21.59 -20.97
CA GLY A 102 -3.52 -22.94 -20.80
C GLY A 102 -3.88 -23.27 -19.34
N SER A 103 -4.11 -22.25 -18.51
CA SER A 103 -4.28 -22.41 -17.07
C SER A 103 -5.56 -21.72 -16.61
N THR A 104 -6.27 -22.36 -15.70
CA THR A 104 -7.46 -21.82 -15.04
C THR A 104 -7.11 -20.98 -13.81
N ILE A 105 -5.83 -20.87 -13.48
CA ILE A 105 -5.31 -20.13 -12.33
C ILE A 105 -4.28 -19.12 -12.82
N LEU A 106 -4.42 -17.89 -12.35
CA LEU A 106 -3.44 -16.84 -12.54
C LEU A 106 -3.05 -16.24 -11.20
N GLY A 107 -1.78 -15.89 -11.03
CA GLY A 107 -1.26 -15.32 -9.77
C GLY A 107 -0.72 -13.93 -9.99
N SER A 108 -1.01 -12.99 -9.09
CA SER A 108 -0.43 -11.64 -9.11
C SER A 108 -0.12 -11.14 -7.70
N VAL A 109 0.80 -10.18 -7.55
CA VAL A 109 1.16 -9.61 -6.25
C VAL A 109 0.60 -8.20 -6.13
N LYS A 110 -0.13 -7.89 -5.06
CA LYS A 110 -0.54 -6.50 -4.76
C LYS A 110 0.65 -5.72 -4.21
N PHE A 111 1.02 -4.62 -4.87
CA PHE A 111 2.17 -3.80 -4.49
C PHE A 111 2.08 -3.27 -3.05
N TRP A 112 0.97 -2.62 -2.70
CA TRP A 112 0.79 -1.98 -1.38
C TRP A 112 0.72 -2.97 -0.21
N GLY A 113 0.20 -4.17 -0.47
CA GLY A 113 0.00 -5.19 0.55
C GLY A 113 1.12 -6.21 0.64
N GLY A 114 1.90 -6.40 -0.43
CA GLY A 114 2.74 -7.58 -0.58
C GLY A 114 1.92 -8.89 -0.54
N VAL A 115 0.62 -8.83 -0.83
CA VAL A 115 -0.29 -9.97 -0.69
C VAL A 115 -0.37 -10.69 -2.04
N PRO A 116 -0.02 -11.99 -2.10
CA PRO A 116 -0.24 -12.80 -3.29
C PRO A 116 -1.75 -13.00 -3.50
N THR A 117 -2.21 -12.75 -4.71
CA THR A 117 -3.61 -12.83 -5.11
C THR A 117 -3.74 -13.81 -6.25
N PHE A 118 -4.63 -14.78 -6.11
CA PHE A 118 -4.90 -15.77 -7.14
C PHE A 118 -6.27 -15.52 -7.76
N TRP A 119 -6.31 -15.55 -9.09
CA TRP A 119 -7.48 -15.45 -9.93
C TRP A 119 -7.77 -16.85 -10.47
N VAL A 120 -8.94 -17.38 -10.16
CA VAL A 120 -9.31 -18.75 -10.50
C VAL A 120 -10.60 -18.74 -11.28
N SER A 121 -10.60 -19.36 -12.45
CA SER A 121 -11.79 -19.52 -13.30
C SER A 121 -12.39 -20.92 -13.23
N ASP A 122 -11.67 -21.90 -12.66
CA ASP A 122 -12.13 -23.29 -12.54
C ASP A 122 -13.21 -23.44 -11.45
N PRO A 123 -14.41 -23.97 -11.78
CA PRO A 123 -15.49 -24.15 -10.82
C PRO A 123 -15.15 -25.12 -9.68
N ASP A 124 -14.36 -26.18 -9.93
CA ASP A 124 -14.01 -27.17 -8.92
C ASP A 124 -12.96 -26.63 -7.93
N ALA A 125 -12.00 -25.86 -8.47
CA ALA A 125 -11.04 -25.12 -7.63
C ALA A 125 -11.77 -24.06 -6.78
N LEU A 126 -12.73 -23.34 -7.35
CA LEU A 126 -13.55 -22.37 -6.62
C LEU A 126 -14.36 -23.03 -5.49
N LYS A 127 -14.90 -24.23 -5.70
CA LYS A 127 -15.60 -25.01 -4.67
C LYS A 127 -14.65 -25.39 -3.53
N THR A 128 -13.46 -25.89 -3.87
CA THR A 128 -12.42 -26.27 -2.90
C THR A 128 -11.97 -25.07 -2.05
N ILE A 129 -11.70 -23.93 -2.69
CA ILE A 129 -11.30 -22.71 -2.00
C ILE A 129 -12.45 -22.19 -1.12
N SER A 130 -13.69 -22.26 -1.61
CA SER A 130 -14.87 -21.81 -0.86
C SER A 130 -15.12 -22.64 0.40
N ASN A 131 -14.69 -23.91 0.42
CA ASN A 131 -14.78 -24.78 1.59
C ASN A 131 -13.66 -24.48 2.60
N ASN A 132 -12.48 -24.02 2.16
CA ASN A 132 -11.30 -23.75 3.00
C ASN A 132 -11.14 -22.26 3.37
N ARG A 133 -12.15 -21.68 4.03
CA ARG A 133 -12.16 -20.25 4.40
C ARG A 133 -11.09 -19.83 5.40
N ASN A 134 -10.55 -20.78 6.16
CA ASN A 134 -9.49 -20.51 7.15
C ASN A 134 -8.14 -20.24 6.47
N ILE A 135 -7.94 -20.78 5.27
CA ILE A 135 -6.68 -20.67 4.51
C ILE A 135 -6.79 -19.55 3.48
N PHE A 136 -7.94 -19.47 2.82
CA PHE A 136 -8.19 -18.49 1.76
C PHE A 136 -9.19 -17.43 2.21
N ARG A 137 -8.73 -16.18 2.25
CA ARG A 137 -9.61 -15.04 2.41
C ARG A 137 -10.20 -14.70 1.05
N ARG A 138 -11.52 -14.79 0.93
CA ARG A 138 -12.22 -14.33 -0.27
C ARG A 138 -12.21 -12.80 -0.27
N ASP A 139 -11.68 -12.20 -1.33
CA ASP A 139 -11.91 -10.77 -1.61
C ASP A 139 -13.31 -10.68 -2.22
N LEU A 140 -14.25 -10.05 -1.52
CA LEU A 140 -15.68 -10.02 -1.89
C LEU A 140 -16.04 -8.88 -2.87
N GLU A 141 -15.05 -8.23 -3.48
CA GLU A 141 -15.27 -7.09 -4.36
C GLU A 141 -15.32 -7.54 -5.83
N GLY A 142 -16.54 -7.79 -6.36
CA GLY A 142 -16.81 -7.96 -7.80
C GLY A 142 -17.10 -9.39 -8.29
N VAL A 143 -17.81 -9.51 -9.41
CA VAL A 143 -18.33 -10.74 -10.05
C VAL A 143 -17.25 -11.80 -10.36
N VAL A 144 -15.96 -11.43 -10.32
CA VAL A 144 -14.81 -12.33 -10.45
C VAL A 144 -14.24 -12.62 -9.05
N ARG A 145 -14.34 -13.88 -8.61
CA ARG A 145 -13.90 -14.29 -7.26
C ARG A 145 -12.38 -14.38 -7.20
N SER A 146 -11.73 -13.43 -6.53
CA SER A 146 -10.31 -13.54 -6.18
C SER A 146 -10.13 -14.15 -4.79
N CYS A 147 -9.06 -14.93 -4.65
CA CYS A 147 -8.71 -15.57 -3.39
C CYS A 147 -7.34 -15.04 -2.94
N GLN A 148 -7.30 -14.50 -1.73
CA GLN A 148 -6.06 -14.10 -1.05
C GLN A 148 -5.64 -15.20 -0.09
N CYS A 149 -4.36 -15.56 -0.09
CA CYS A 149 -3.82 -16.42 0.96
C CYS A 149 -3.44 -15.55 2.17
N ILE A 150 -3.92 -15.91 3.36
CA ILE A 150 -3.45 -15.30 4.61
C ILE A 150 -2.21 -16.08 5.03
N TRP A 151 -1.09 -15.38 5.21
CA TRP A 151 0.09 -15.94 5.86
C TRP A 151 0.23 -15.33 7.26
N PRO A 152 0.55 -16.14 8.29
CA PRO A 152 0.91 -15.65 9.62
C PRO A 152 2.27 -14.95 9.64
#